data_AF-A0A141R8Q8-F1
#
_entry.id   AF-A0A141R8Q8-F1
#
_cell.length_a   1.000
_cell.length_b   1.000
_cell.length_c   1.000
_cell.angle_alpha   90.00
_cell.angle_beta   90.00
_cell.angle_gamma   90.00
#
_symmetry.space_group_name_H-M   'P 1'
#
loop_
_entity.id
_entity.type
_entity.pdbx_description
1 polymer ?
#
loop_
_entity_poly.entity_id
_entity_poly.type
_entity_poly.pdbx_seq_one_letter_code
_entity_poly.pdbx_strand_id
1 'polypeptide(L)'
;MRKKVVARPKSEDKKQALLEAATAAFAQSGIAASTSAIARSAGVAEGTLFRYFATKDELLNELYLAIKLRLVRTMIAGLDPHE
;
A
#
# COMPACT_ATOMS: atom_id res chain seq x y z
N MET A 1 -3.74 -38.31 -5.31
CA MET A 1 -3.45 -36.99 -5.93
C MET A 1 -3.74 -35.87 -4.94
N ARG A 2 -2.74 -35.06 -4.54
CA ARG A 2 -2.96 -33.85 -3.72
C ARG A 2 -3.36 -32.70 -4.66
N LYS A 3 -4.54 -32.08 -4.46
CA LYS A 3 -4.95 -30.88 -5.20
C LYS A 3 -3.92 -29.76 -4.93
N LYS A 4 -3.28 -29.24 -5.98
CA LYS A 4 -2.46 -28.01 -5.91
C LYS A 4 -3.40 -26.85 -5.55
N VAL A 5 -3.32 -26.36 -4.32
CA VAL A 5 -4.04 -25.15 -3.90
C VAL A 5 -3.29 -23.96 -4.51
N VAL A 6 -3.84 -23.39 -5.58
CA VAL A 6 -3.30 -22.15 -6.17
C VAL A 6 -3.66 -20.99 -5.24
N ALA A 7 -2.67 -20.20 -4.86
CA ALA A 7 -2.89 -19.03 -4.02
C ALA A 7 -3.86 -18.06 -4.73
N ARG A 8 -4.84 -17.52 -3.98
CA ARG A 8 -5.77 -16.52 -4.54
C ARG A 8 -4.99 -15.35 -5.16
N PRO A 9 -5.45 -14.77 -6.28
CA PRO A 9 -4.79 -13.64 -6.92
C PRO A 9 -4.65 -12.45 -5.96
N LYS A 10 -3.73 -11.53 -6.29
CA LYS A 10 -3.65 -10.23 -5.62
C LYS A 10 -4.91 -9.42 -5.98
N SER A 11 -5.38 -8.60 -5.04
CA SER A 11 -6.55 -7.73 -5.17
C SER A 11 -6.09 -6.30 -4.90
N GLU A 12 -6.52 -5.38 -5.75
CA GLU A 12 -6.18 -3.96 -5.62
C GLU A 12 -6.73 -3.36 -4.32
N ASP A 13 -7.92 -3.75 -3.87
CA ASP A 13 -8.47 -3.30 -2.59
C ASP A 13 -7.54 -3.60 -1.40
N LYS A 14 -6.90 -4.78 -1.41
CA LYS A 14 -5.93 -5.14 -0.37
C LYS A 14 -4.63 -4.36 -0.50
N LYS A 15 -4.17 -4.11 -1.73
CA LYS A 15 -3.01 -3.24 -1.97
C LYS A 15 -3.30 -1.84 -1.42
N GLN A 16 -4.48 -1.31 -1.70
CA GLN A 16 -4.92 0.01 -1.26
C GLN A 16 -5.05 0.11 0.26
N ALA A 17 -5.70 -0.87 0.91
CA ALA A 17 -5.81 -0.93 2.37
C ALA A 17 -4.43 -0.97 3.06
N LEU A 18 -3.46 -1.70 2.48
CA LEU A 18 -2.08 -1.72 2.96
C LEU A 18 -1.39 -0.36 2.81
N LEU A 19 -1.57 0.32 1.68
CA LEU A 19 -0.99 1.67 1.45
C LEU A 19 -1.60 2.71 2.39
N GLU A 20 -2.90 2.65 2.69
CA GLU A 20 -3.57 3.54 3.63
C GLU A 20 -3.08 3.33 5.06
N ALA A 21 -3.01 2.06 5.51
CA ALA A 21 -2.45 1.72 6.81
C ALA A 21 -0.97 2.13 6.93
N ALA A 22 -0.18 1.93 5.87
CA ALA A 22 1.22 2.35 5.83
C ALA A 22 1.36 3.87 5.88
N THR A 23 0.49 4.61 5.19
CA THR A 23 0.43 6.08 5.26
C THR A 23 0.26 6.55 6.70
N ALA A 24 -0.75 6.02 7.40
CA ALA A 24 -1.03 6.40 8.78
C ALA A 24 0.13 6.03 9.72
N ALA A 25 0.71 4.84 9.55
CA ALA A 25 1.79 4.35 10.40
C ALA A 25 3.10 5.12 10.21
N PHE A 26 3.49 5.40 8.96
CA PHE A 26 4.68 6.19 8.66
C PHE A 26 4.51 7.66 9.03
N ALA A 27 3.30 8.23 8.93
CA ALA A 27 3.03 9.57 9.42
C ALA A 27 3.21 9.69 10.95
N GLN A 28 2.89 8.64 11.71
CA GLN A 28 2.99 8.63 13.17
C GLN A 28 4.37 8.26 13.70
N SER A 29 5.03 7.26 13.11
CA SER A 29 6.26 6.66 13.64
C SER A 29 7.46 6.75 12.70
N GLY A 30 7.32 7.43 11.57
CA GLY A 30 8.34 7.45 10.53
C GLY A 30 8.71 6.05 10.06
N ILE A 31 9.93 5.88 9.56
CA ILE A 31 10.44 4.58 9.07
C ILE A 31 10.55 3.51 10.16
N ALA A 32 10.34 3.83 11.45
CA ALA A 32 10.32 2.83 12.51
C ALA A 32 9.00 2.03 12.58
N ALA A 33 7.96 2.44 11.84
CA ALA A 33 6.65 1.78 11.84
C ALA A 33 6.72 0.26 11.60
N SER A 34 5.99 -0.54 12.40
CA SER A 34 6.03 -2.00 12.27
C SER A 34 5.19 -2.49 11.08
N THR A 35 5.76 -3.36 10.23
CA THR A 35 5.02 -4.04 9.14
C THR A 35 3.88 -4.90 9.68
N SER A 36 4.07 -5.53 10.84
CA SER A 36 3.03 -6.31 11.51
C SER A 36 1.85 -5.44 11.94
N ALA A 37 2.11 -4.23 12.44
CA ALA A 37 1.08 -3.28 12.83
C ALA A 37 0.34 -2.72 11.61
N ILE A 38 1.07 -2.39 10.54
CA ILE A 38 0.51 -1.96 9.25
C ILE A 38 -0.45 -3.03 8.70
N ALA A 39 0.00 -4.29 8.65
CA ALA A 39 -0.81 -5.40 8.16
C ALA A 39 -2.08 -5.59 9.00
N ARG A 40 -1.95 -5.55 10.34
CA ARG A 40 -3.10 -5.63 11.26
C ARG A 40 -4.10 -4.50 11.02
N SER A 41 -3.64 -3.25 10.91
CA SER A 41 -4.52 -2.10 10.64
C SER A 41 -5.20 -2.20 9.27
N ALA A 42 -4.54 -2.79 8.28
CA ALA A 42 -5.12 -3.07 6.96
C ALA A 42 -6.08 -4.29 6.95
N GLY A 43 -6.28 -4.97 8.08
CA GLY A 43 -7.14 -6.15 8.18
C GLY A 43 -6.60 -7.38 7.45
N VAL A 44 -5.28 -7.49 7.27
CA VAL A 44 -4.64 -8.63 6.58
C VAL A 44 -3.55 -9.28 7.44
N ALA A 45 -3.24 -10.54 7.14
CA ALA A 45 -2.09 -11.21 7.75
C ALA A 45 -0.78 -10.58 7.27
N GLU A 46 0.25 -10.53 8.11
CA GLU A 46 1.55 -9.93 7.76
C GLU A 46 2.23 -10.62 6.57
N GLY A 47 2.12 -11.95 6.46
CA GLY A 47 2.59 -12.67 5.26
C GLY A 47 1.87 -12.24 3.97
N THR A 48 0.64 -11.70 4.08
CA THR A 48 -0.05 -11.10 2.92
C THR A 48 0.62 -9.78 2.53
N LEU A 49 1.00 -8.92 3.48
CA LEU A 49 1.76 -7.69 3.20
C LEU A 49 3.03 -8.04 2.42
N PHE A 50 3.81 -9.02 2.89
CA PHE A 50 5.04 -9.42 2.22
C PHE A 50 4.83 -10.08 0.85
N ARG A 51 3.61 -10.57 0.58
CA ARG A 51 3.22 -11.02 -0.75
C ARG A 51 3.00 -9.84 -1.70
N TYR A 52 2.52 -8.70 -1.22
CA TYR A 52 2.35 -7.47 -2.03
C TYR A 52 3.65 -6.71 -2.19
N PHE A 53 4.42 -6.60 -1.11
CA PHE A 53 5.67 -5.82 -1.02
C PHE A 53 6.73 -6.70 -0.36
N ALA A 54 7.71 -7.18 -1.11
CA ALA A 54 8.70 -8.14 -0.62
C ALA A 54 9.52 -7.58 0.56
N THR A 55 9.69 -6.26 0.62
CA THR A 55 10.37 -5.57 1.73
C THR A 55 9.58 -4.35 2.21
N LYS A 56 9.95 -3.85 3.39
CA LYS A 56 9.43 -2.58 3.92
C LYS A 56 9.83 -1.39 3.05
N ASP A 57 11.01 -1.44 2.45
CA ASP A 57 11.48 -0.41 1.52
C ASP A 57 10.66 -0.41 0.23
N GLU A 58 10.30 -1.58 -0.28
CA GLU A 58 9.39 -1.69 -1.44
C GLU A 58 8.00 -1.11 -1.12
N LEU A 59 7.45 -1.41 0.06
CA LEU A 59 6.20 -0.79 0.55
C LEU A 59 6.33 0.74 0.60
N LEU A 60 7.44 1.26 1.14
CA LEU A 60 7.68 2.70 1.25
C LEU A 60 7.80 3.36 -0.13
N ASN A 61 8.51 2.74 -1.07
CA ASN A 61 8.69 3.24 -2.44
C ASN A 61 7.38 3.26 -3.22
N GLU A 62 6.59 2.18 -3.14
CA GLU A 62 5.26 2.12 -3.76
C GLU A 62 4.32 3.18 -3.16
N LEU A 63 4.36 3.36 -1.83
CA LEU A 63 3.58 4.40 -1.17
C LEU A 63 4.00 5.81 -1.63
N TYR A 64 5.30 6.08 -1.70
CA TYR A 64 5.83 7.35 -2.17
C TYR A 64 5.33 7.65 -3.59
N LEU A 65 5.40 6.66 -4.49
CA LEU A 65 4.91 6.81 -5.85
C LEU A 65 3.40 7.06 -5.88
N ALA A 66 2.61 6.33 -5.10
CA ALA A 66 1.16 6.52 -5.01
C ALA A 66 0.78 7.93 -4.53
N ILE A 67 1.49 8.45 -3.51
CA ILE A 67 1.28 9.81 -3.00
C ILE A 67 1.65 10.84 -4.07
N LYS A 68 2.81 10.69 -4.72
CA LYS A 68 3.26 11.60 -5.78
C LYS A 68 2.30 11.65 -6.96
N LEU A 69 1.83 10.50 -7.43
CA LEU A 69 0.90 10.43 -8.55
C LEU A 69 -0.45 11.06 -8.20
N ARG A 70 -0.95 10.83 -6.99
CA ARG A 70 -2.17 11.49 -6.50
C ARG A 70 -2.00 13.01 -6.43
N LEU A 71 -0.87 13.49 -5.91
CA LEU A 71 -0.55 14.92 -5.86
C LEU A 71 -0.51 15.52 -7.27
N VAL A 72 0.23 14.92 -8.20
CA VAL A 72 0.32 15.39 -9.60
C VAL A 72 -1.07 15.43 -10.24
N ARG A 73 -1.89 14.40 -10.04
CA ARG A 73 -3.25 14.35 -10.57
C ARG A 73 -4.11 15.49 -10.04
N THR A 74 -4.04 15.78 -8.74
CA THR A 74 -4.77 16.89 -8.12
C THR A 74 -4.28 18.25 -8.63
N MET A 75 -2.97 18.43 -8.79
CA MET A 75 -2.40 19.67 -9.32
C MET A 75 -2.81 19.91 -10.77
N ILE A 76 -2.79 18.89 -11.64
CA ILE A 76 -3.20 19.02 -13.04
C ILE A 76 -4.70 19.30 -13.16
N ALA A 77 -5.54 18.63 -12.36
CA ALA A 77 -6.99 18.87 -12.38
C ALA A 77 -7.34 20.31 -11.97
N GLY A 78 -6.57 20.93 -11.07
CA GLY A 78 -6.75 22.34 -10.69
C GLY A 78 -6.11 23.34 -11.66
N LEU A 79 -5.46 22.87 -12.73
CA LEU A 79 -4.82 23.70 -13.77
C LEU A 79 -5.56 23.64 -15.10
N ASP A 80 -6.71 22.97 -15.18
CA ASP A 80 -7.54 22.98 -16.39
C ASP A 80 -8.09 24.41 -16.59
N PRO A 81 -7.68 25.14 -17.64
CA PRO A 81 -8.09 26.54 -17.86
C PRO A 81 -9.54 26.69 -18.33
N HIS A 82 -10.31 25.59 -18.39
CA HIS A 82 -11.66 25.53 -18.94
C HIS A 82 -12.78 25.34 -17.90
N GLU A 83 -12.51 25.57 -16.61
CA GLU A 83 -13.52 26.05 -15.65
C GLU A 83 -13.42 27.57 -15.46
#